data_AF-A0A1D4INK8-F1
#
_entry.id   AF-A0A1D4INK8-F1
#
_cell.length_a   1.000
_cell.length_b   1.000
_cell.length_c   1.000
_cell.angle_alpha   90.00
_cell.angle_beta   90.00
_cell.angle_gamma   90.00
#
_symmetry.space_group_name_H-M   'P 1'
#
loop_
_entity.id
_entity.type
_entity.pdbx_description
1 polymer ?
#
loop_
_entity_poly.entity_id
_entity_poly.type
_entity_poly.pdbx_seq_one_letter_code
_entity_poly.pdbx_strand_id
1 'polypeptide(L)'
;MNKLIQSLSAIGVSATLVSPNLSAEATDNSIPELKGINDTVIKKGNDYNLLNGVRAYDKEDGDLTHKITVDGKIDTQTAGKYKIEYTVEDSDGASNKSIRYIEVK
;
A
#
# COMPACT_ATOMS: atom_id res chain seq x y z
N MET A 1 -6.93 9.57 13.43
CA MET A 1 -7.08 10.83 12.68
C MET A 1 -8.07 11.71 13.41
N ASN A 2 -7.60 12.43 14.45
CA ASN A 2 -8.41 13.34 15.24
C ASN A 2 -7.54 14.57 15.55
N LYS A 3 -7.74 15.68 14.83
CA LYS A 3 -7.03 16.92 15.10
C LYS A 3 -7.75 17.68 16.22
N LEU A 4 -7.22 17.62 17.44
CA LEU A 4 -7.57 18.54 18.52
C LEU A 4 -6.66 19.77 18.39
N ILE A 5 -7.24 20.89 17.95
CA ILE A 5 -6.63 22.22 18.12
C ILE A 5 -7.21 22.78 19.42
N GLN A 6 -6.42 22.76 20.49
CA GLN A 6 -6.74 23.45 21.73
C GLN A 6 -6.14 24.86 21.64
N SER A 7 -7.01 25.87 21.54
CA SER A 7 -6.64 27.28 21.66
C SER A 7 -6.32 27.60 23.12
N LEU A 8 -5.08 28.02 23.42
CA LEU A 8 -4.73 28.57 24.73
C LEU A 8 -4.61 30.09 24.63
N SER A 9 -5.49 30.80 25.34
CA SER A 9 -5.41 32.23 25.59
C SER A 9 -4.16 32.54 26.43
N ALA A 10 -3.23 33.29 25.85
CA ALA A 10 -2.00 33.70 26.50
C ALA A 10 -2.25 34.89 27.44
N ILE A 11 -2.01 34.70 28.74
CA ILE A 11 -1.74 35.79 29.69
C ILE A 11 -0.53 35.40 30.54
N GLY A 12 0.58 36.12 30.36
CA GLY A 12 1.53 36.39 31.45
C GLY A 12 2.75 35.47 31.61
N VAL A 13 3.79 35.75 30.81
CA VAL A 13 5.25 35.75 31.10
C VAL A 13 5.99 34.52 31.67
N SER A 14 7.06 34.17 30.94
CA SER A 14 8.23 33.34 31.25
C SER A 14 8.07 31.82 31.28
N ALA A 15 7.75 31.25 30.10
CA ALA A 15 8.14 29.88 29.80
C ALA A 15 9.61 29.85 29.39
N THR A 16 10.48 29.35 30.27
CA THR A 16 11.79 28.82 29.86
C THR A 16 11.52 27.80 28.77
N LEU A 17 12.02 28.06 27.56
CA LEU A 17 11.87 27.17 26.41
C LEU A 17 12.64 25.87 26.70
N VAL A 18 12.03 24.94 27.41
CA VAL A 18 12.34 23.52 27.23
C VAL A 18 11.80 23.16 25.85
N SER A 19 12.62 23.40 24.84
CA SER A 19 12.42 22.79 23.53
C SER A 19 12.31 21.28 23.79
N PRO A 20 11.17 20.62 23.52
CA PRO A 20 11.21 19.19 23.43
C PRO A 20 12.22 18.88 22.32
N ASN A 21 13.34 18.25 22.70
CA ASN A 21 14.25 17.68 21.73
C ASN A 21 13.53 16.49 21.09
N LEU A 22 12.63 16.81 20.16
CA LEU A 22 12.01 15.87 19.26
C LEU A 22 13.09 15.55 18.22
N SER A 23 14.04 14.70 18.60
CA SER A 23 14.91 14.03 17.64
C SER A 23 14.03 13.01 16.91
N ALA A 24 13.17 13.52 16.01
CA ALA A 24 12.61 12.71 14.96
C ALA A 24 13.80 12.32 14.10
N GLU A 25 14.34 11.13 14.31
CA GLU A 25 15.19 10.52 13.31
C GLU A 25 14.32 10.40 12.07
N ALA A 26 14.55 11.27 11.08
CA ALA A 26 13.98 11.10 9.77
C ALA A 26 14.64 9.84 9.20
N THR A 27 14.04 8.68 9.45
CA THR A 27 14.37 7.46 8.75
C THR A 27 13.96 7.66 7.29
N ASP A 28 14.85 7.36 6.37
CA ASP A 28 14.50 7.31 4.95
C ASP A 28 13.42 6.23 4.80
N ASN A 29 12.23 6.60 4.33
CA ASN A 29 11.15 5.66 4.01
C ASN A 29 11.02 5.54 2.49
N SER A 30 11.32 4.36 1.94
CA SER A 30 11.18 4.08 0.52
C SER A 30 9.75 3.66 0.18
N ILE A 31 9.38 3.74 -1.11
CA ILE A 31 8.10 3.20 -1.57
C ILE A 31 8.26 1.70 -1.81
N PRO A 32 7.34 0.84 -1.31
CA PRO A 32 7.41 -0.60 -1.53
C PRO A 32 7.31 -0.98 -3.00
N GLU A 33 8.05 -2.00 -3.42
CA GLU A 33 8.06 -2.52 -4.78
C GLU A 33 7.11 -3.72 -4.94
N LEU A 34 6.20 -3.67 -5.92
CA LEU A 34 5.34 -4.79 -6.29
C LEU A 34 5.90 -5.55 -7.50
N LYS A 35 5.99 -6.88 -7.40
CA LYS A 35 6.52 -7.77 -8.43
C LYS A 35 5.51 -8.82 -8.88
N GLY A 36 5.68 -9.28 -10.12
CA GLY A 36 4.87 -10.35 -10.71
C GLY A 36 3.52 -9.89 -11.28
N ILE A 37 3.23 -8.60 -11.29
CA ILE A 37 1.95 -8.04 -11.77
C ILE A 37 2.08 -7.72 -13.26
N ASN A 38 1.96 -8.76 -14.09
CA ASN A 38 1.89 -8.64 -15.54
C ASN A 38 0.50 -9.03 -16.04
N ASP A 39 0.05 -8.38 -17.11
CA ASP A 39 -1.15 -8.76 -17.83
C ASP A 39 -1.08 -10.21 -18.29
N THR A 40 -2.23 -10.88 -18.34
CA THR A 40 -2.29 -12.29 -18.70
C THR A 40 -3.58 -12.65 -19.44
N VAL A 41 -3.54 -13.78 -20.13
CA VAL A 41 -4.67 -14.36 -20.85
C VAL A 41 -4.90 -15.77 -20.31
N ILE A 42 -6.14 -16.07 -19.94
CA ILE A 42 -6.54 -17.39 -19.46
C ILE A 42 -7.71 -17.93 -20.28
N LYS A 43 -7.87 -19.26 -20.33
CA LYS A 43 -9.02 -19.85 -20.99
C LYS A 43 -10.21 -19.88 -20.04
N LYS A 44 -11.40 -19.79 -20.61
CA LYS A 44 -12.67 -19.94 -19.89
C LYS A 44 -12.68 -21.25 -19.09
N GLY A 45 -13.09 -21.14 -17.83
CA GLY A 45 -13.23 -22.25 -16.89
C GLY A 45 -11.93 -22.73 -16.24
N ASN A 46 -10.78 -22.10 -16.52
CA ASN A 46 -9.59 -22.37 -15.73
C ASN A 46 -9.66 -21.72 -14.36
N ASP A 47 -9.23 -22.46 -13.33
CA ASP A 47 -8.95 -21.90 -12.02
C ASP A 47 -7.81 -20.90 -12.11
N TYR A 48 -7.98 -19.74 -11.46
CA TYR A 48 -6.98 -18.69 -11.47
C TYR A 48 -6.83 -18.05 -10.09
N ASN A 49 -5.62 -18.13 -9.52
CA ASN A 49 -5.28 -17.48 -8.25
C ASN A 49 -4.62 -16.13 -8.51
N LEU A 50 -5.28 -15.05 -8.08
CA LEU A 50 -4.82 -13.66 -8.26
C LEU A 50 -3.45 -13.39 -7.64
N LEU A 51 -3.12 -14.03 -6.52
CA LEU A 51 -1.87 -13.82 -5.78
C LEU A 51 -0.71 -14.69 -6.28
N ASN A 52 -0.95 -15.62 -7.22
CA ASN A 52 0.12 -16.48 -7.70
C ASN A 52 1.24 -15.65 -8.36
N GLY A 53 2.46 -15.80 -7.86
CA GLY A 53 3.65 -15.10 -8.33
C GLY A 53 3.73 -13.62 -7.94
N VAL A 54 2.73 -13.08 -7.23
CA VAL A 54 2.72 -11.68 -6.76
C VAL A 54 3.53 -11.57 -5.46
N ARG A 55 4.44 -10.61 -5.41
CA ARG A 55 5.30 -10.34 -4.24
C ARG A 55 5.42 -8.85 -3.99
N ALA A 56 5.70 -8.48 -2.75
CA ALA A 56 6.02 -7.11 -2.39
C ALA A 56 7.28 -7.08 -1.52
N TYR A 57 8.17 -6.14 -1.79
CA TYR A 57 9.38 -5.95 -1.00
C TYR A 57 9.64 -4.46 -0.82
N ASP A 58 10.02 -4.07 0.38
CA ASP A 58 10.47 -2.73 0.70
C ASP A 58 11.90 -2.75 1.24
N LYS A 59 12.65 -1.67 1.01
CA LYS A 59 14.07 -1.60 1.38
C LYS A 59 14.27 -1.59 2.89
N GLU A 60 13.38 -0.93 3.62
CA GLU A 60 13.45 -0.77 5.07
C GLU A 60 12.64 -1.86 5.81
N ASP A 61 11.46 -2.24 5.30
CA ASP A 61 10.59 -3.23 5.93
C ASP A 61 10.85 -4.69 5.50
N GLY A 62 11.53 -4.91 4.37
CA GLY A 62 11.76 -6.25 3.82
C GLY A 62 10.53 -6.84 3.10
N ASP A 63 10.22 -8.12 3.33
CA ASP A 63 9.14 -8.82 2.62
C ASP A 63 7.75 -8.41 3.12
N LEU A 64 7.03 -7.69 2.28
CA LEU A 64 5.67 -7.21 2.53
C LEU A 64 4.60 -8.01 1.77
N THR A 65 4.93 -9.17 1.21
CA THR A 65 4.00 -9.96 0.38
C THR A 65 2.70 -10.30 1.11
N HIS A 66 2.76 -10.49 2.42
CA HIS A 66 1.60 -10.77 3.27
C HIS A 66 0.69 -9.54 3.51
N LYS A 67 1.17 -8.32 3.23
CA LYS A 67 0.41 -7.07 3.32
C LYS A 67 -0.29 -6.68 2.01
N ILE A 68 -0.11 -7.44 0.94
CA ILE A 68 -0.73 -7.15 -0.35
C ILE A 68 -2.25 -7.31 -0.24
N THR A 69 -2.97 -6.25 -0.60
CA THR A 69 -4.42 -6.24 -0.74
C THR A 69 -4.78 -6.29 -2.23
N VAL A 70 -5.84 -7.03 -2.56
CA VAL A 70 -6.30 -7.23 -3.94
C VAL A 70 -7.72 -6.72 -4.05
N ASP A 71 -7.92 -5.74 -4.92
CA ASP A 71 -9.23 -5.21 -5.29
C ASP A 71 -9.60 -5.64 -6.72
N GLY A 72 -10.87 -5.98 -6.91
CA GLY A 72 -11.39 -6.52 -8.15
C GLY A 72 -11.80 -7.99 -8.05
N LYS A 73 -12.59 -8.44 -9.02
CA LYS A 73 -13.07 -9.81 -9.14
C LYS A 73 -12.92 -10.26 -10.57
N ILE A 74 -12.60 -11.54 -10.74
CA ILE A 74 -12.58 -12.21 -12.04
C ILE A 74 -13.68 -13.27 -12.07
N ASP A 75 -14.41 -13.31 -13.17
CA ASP A 75 -15.29 -14.42 -13.50
C ASP A 75 -14.63 -15.21 -14.64
N THR A 76 -14.08 -16.38 -14.32
CA THR A 76 -13.39 -17.20 -15.32
C THR A 76 -14.37 -17.91 -16.26
N GLN A 77 -15.69 -17.84 -16.02
CA GLN A 77 -16.72 -18.45 -16.87
C GLN A 77 -17.23 -17.51 -17.96
N THR A 78 -16.89 -16.23 -17.89
CA THR A 78 -17.34 -15.22 -18.84
C THR A 78 -16.13 -14.67 -19.58
N ALA A 79 -16.17 -14.68 -20.91
CA ALA A 79 -15.12 -14.07 -21.71
C ALA A 79 -15.15 -12.56 -21.54
N GLY A 80 -13.97 -11.94 -21.38
CA GLY A 80 -13.87 -10.52 -21.09
C GLY A 80 -12.53 -10.11 -20.52
N LYS A 81 -12.35 -8.79 -20.39
CA LYS A 81 -11.15 -8.20 -19.78
C LYS A 81 -11.50 -7.72 -18.37
N TYR A 82 -10.82 -8.27 -17.38
CA TYR A 82 -11.00 -7.98 -15.96
C TYR A 82 -9.83 -7.13 -15.46
N LYS A 83 -10.12 -6.09 -14.68
CA LYS A 83 -9.13 -5.23 -14.04
C LYS A 83 -8.98 -5.63 -12.58
N ILE A 84 -7.75 -5.93 -12.16
CA ILE A 84 -7.40 -6.25 -10.77
C ILE A 84 -6.35 -5.25 -10.30
N GLU A 85 -6.59 -4.62 -9.15
CA GLU A 85 -5.65 -3.68 -8.51
C GLU A 85 -5.01 -4.36 -7.29
N TYR A 86 -3.69 -4.25 -7.19
CA TYR A 86 -2.90 -4.71 -6.05
C TYR A 86 -2.35 -3.49 -5.33
N THR A 87 -2.53 -3.44 -4.01
CA THR A 87 -2.01 -2.36 -3.16
C THR A 87 -1.16 -2.95 -2.05
N VAL A 88 -0.04 -2.31 -1.74
CA VAL A 88 0.78 -2.62 -0.55
C VAL A 88 1.15 -1.32 0.14
N GLU A 89 1.17 -1.34 1.48
CA GLU A 89 1.57 -0.24 2.36
C GLU A 89 2.61 -0.76 3.36
N ASP A 90 3.69 -0.01 3.54
CA ASP A 90 4.74 -0.31 4.53
C ASP A 90 4.34 0.10 5.95
N SER A 91 5.27 -0.01 6.91
CA SER A 91 4.98 0.34 8.31
C SER A 91 4.97 1.85 8.59
N ASP A 92 5.63 2.64 7.74
CA ASP A 92 5.78 4.09 7.84
C ASP A 92 4.76 4.86 6.96
N GLY A 93 3.88 4.13 6.26
CA GLY A 93 2.72 4.63 5.52
C GLY A 93 2.98 4.98 4.06
N ALA A 94 4.15 4.64 3.49
CA ALA A 94 4.31 4.71 2.05
C ALA A 94 3.64 3.49 1.39
N SER A 95 3.13 3.70 0.17
CA SER A 95 2.29 2.72 -0.50
C SER A 95 2.49 2.72 -2.00
N ASN A 96 2.24 1.56 -2.61
CA ASN A 96 2.31 1.37 -4.05
C ASN A 96 1.09 0.61 -4.56
N LYS A 97 0.69 0.93 -5.80
CA LYS A 97 -0.44 0.33 -6.51
C LYS A 97 -0.03 -0.11 -7.89
N SER A 98 -0.49 -1.29 -8.29
CA SER A 98 -0.29 -1.79 -9.64
C SER A 98 -1.52 -2.53 -10.15
N ILE A 99 -1.75 -2.44 -11.45
CA ILE A 99 -2.93 -2.98 -12.11
C ILE A 99 -2.51 -4.15 -13.00
N ARG A 100 -3.24 -5.25 -12.89
CA ARG A 100 -3.20 -6.37 -13.84
C ARG A 100 -4.50 -6.42 -14.62
N TYR A 101 -4.41 -6.53 -15.93
CA TYR A 101 -5.52 -6.96 -16.76
C TYR A 101 -5.46 -8.46 -17.03
N ILE A 102 -6.59 -9.13 -16.84
CA ILE A 102 -6.75 -10.55 -17.13
C ILE A 102 -7.80 -10.68 -18.23
N GLU A 103 -7.42 -11.25 -19.36
CA GLU A 103 -8.33 -11.54 -20.46
C GLU A 103 -8.76 -13.01 -20.41
N VAL A 104 -10.06 -13.26 -20.30
CA VAL A 104 -10.66 -14.59 -20.37
C VAL A 104 -11.13 -14.84 -21.80
N LYS A 105 -10.66 -15.93 -22.42
CA LYS A 105 -11.01 -16.34 -23.79
C LYS A 105 -11.67 -17.72 -23.83
#